data_AF-A0A7C1Y6J9-F1
#
_entry.id   AF-A0A7C1Y6J9-F1
#
_cell.length_a   1.000
_cell.length_b   1.000
_cell.length_c   1.000
_cell.angle_alpha   90.00
_cell.angle_beta   90.00
_cell.angle_gamma   90.00
#
_symmetry.space_group_name_H-M   'P 1'
#
loop_
_entity.id
_entity.type
_entity.pdbx_description
1 polymer ?
#
loop_
_entity_poly.entity_id
_entity_poly.type
_entity_poly.pdbx_seq_one_letter_code
_entity_poly.pdbx_strand_id
1 'polypeptide(L)'
;MKLALKIVLVVMLLSFGLYYLTMDSGQRPARVQAPWQIRVESPEKVEVMGVTLGQTTLEQLRQRFGQVEGIALFQNPNGRYSLEAYLGKVNIGPLSGRWIVTLAASQAELEALTRRSIKRIKTE
;
A
#
# COMPACT_ATOMS: atom_id res chain seq x y z
N MET A 1 49.61 -16.00 20.83
CA MET A 1 48.15 -16.11 21.13
C MET A 1 47.48 -14.77 21.41
N LYS A 2 47.98 -13.93 22.32
CA LYS A 2 47.38 -12.62 22.65
C LYS A 2 47.30 -11.65 21.45
N LEU A 3 48.30 -11.66 20.55
CA LEU A 3 48.31 -10.82 19.36
C LEU A 3 47.22 -11.23 18.35
N ALA A 4 47.11 -12.53 18.07
CA ALA A 4 46.08 -13.08 17.19
C ALA A 4 44.67 -12.78 17.70
N LEU A 5 44.46 -12.87 19.02
CA LEU A 5 43.17 -12.53 19.64
C LEU A 5 42.79 -11.06 19.43
N LYS A 6 43.75 -10.13 19.55
CA LYS A 6 43.51 -8.70 19.29
C LYS A 6 43.16 -8.44 17.83
N ILE A 7 43.83 -9.11 16.89
CA ILE A 7 43.56 -8.96 15.45
C ILE A 7 42.14 -9.46 15.13
N VAL A 8 41.75 -10.61 15.66
CA VAL A 8 40.39 -11.15 15.47
C VAL A 8 39.34 -10.20 16.05
N LEU A 9 39.58 -9.64 17.24
CA LEU A 9 38.65 -8.68 17.86
C LEU A 9 38.49 -7.42 17.00
N VAL A 10 39.59 -6.88 16.47
CA VAL A 10 39.57 -5.69 15.61
C VAL A 10 38.82 -5.97 14.31
N VAL A 11 39.08 -7.10 13.66
CA VAL A 11 38.39 -7.48 12.42
C VAL A 11 36.90 -7.70 12.67
N MET A 12 36.53 -8.31 13.80
CA MET A 12 35.14 -8.52 14.18
C MET A 12 34.41 -7.20 14.44
N LEU A 13 35.03 -6.26 15.16
CA LEU A 13 34.49 -4.92 15.39
C LEU A 13 34.37 -4.12 14.09
N LEU A 14 35.37 -4.22 13.22
CA LEU A 14 35.36 -3.53 11.92
C LEU A 14 34.25 -4.07 11.02
N SER A 15 34.10 -5.40 10.97
CA SER A 15 33.05 -6.07 10.19
C SER A 15 31.66 -5.72 10.73
N PHE A 16 31.51 -5.68 12.05
CA PHE A 16 30.25 -5.28 12.70
C PHE A 16 29.90 -3.81 12.42
N GLY A 17 30.89 -2.91 12.49
CA GLY A 17 30.72 -1.50 12.14
C GLY A 17 30.34 -1.31 10.67
N LEU A 18 31.01 -2.02 9.76
CA LEU A 18 30.69 -1.98 8.33
C LEU A 18 29.28 -2.49 8.06
N TYR A 19 28.90 -3.60 8.69
CA TYR A 19 27.55 -4.16 8.62
C TYR A 19 26.49 -3.13 9.05
N TYR A 20 26.74 -2.43 10.16
CA TYR A 20 25.85 -1.39 10.69
C TYR A 20 25.75 -0.17 9.76
N LEU A 21 26.83 0.18 9.06
CA LEU A 21 26.85 1.28 8.06
C LEU A 21 26.11 0.91 6.77
N THR A 22 26.13 -0.36 6.35
CA THR A 22 25.30 -0.87 5.25
C THR A 22 23.86 -1.15 5.64
N MET A 23 23.54 -1.11 6.93
CA MET A 23 22.16 -1.18 7.42
C MET A 23 21.50 0.15 7.06
N ASP A 24 20.78 0.16 5.93
CA ASP A 24 20.01 1.30 5.46
C ASP A 24 19.12 1.80 6.61
N SER A 25 19.46 2.95 7.18
CA SER A 25 18.62 3.66 8.15
C SER A 25 17.39 4.30 7.48
N GLY A 26 17.07 3.90 6.25
CA GLY A 26 16.05 4.44 5.35
C GLY A 26 14.60 4.31 5.81
N GLN A 27 14.33 3.73 6.97
CA GLN A 27 13.01 3.86 7.59
C GLN A 27 13.07 4.93 8.66
N ARG A 28 12.99 6.21 8.23
CA ARG A 28 12.28 7.21 9.04
C ARG A 28 11.03 6.49 9.54
N PRO A 29 10.75 6.42 10.86
CA PRO A 29 9.53 5.78 11.32
C PRO A 29 8.43 6.46 10.52
N ALA A 30 7.79 5.70 9.62
CA ALA A 30 6.72 6.22 8.79
C ALA A 30 5.79 6.82 9.83
N ARG A 31 5.69 8.17 9.86
CA ARG A 31 4.88 8.89 10.84
C ARG A 31 3.58 8.13 10.89
N VAL A 32 3.32 7.41 11.99
CA VAL A 32 2.32 6.34 12.00
C VAL A 32 1.03 6.99 11.56
N GLN A 33 0.65 6.78 10.30
CA GLN A 33 -0.46 7.51 9.72
C GLN A 33 -1.67 6.87 10.32
N ALA A 34 -2.25 7.52 11.33
CA ALA A 34 -3.43 6.99 11.99
C ALA A 34 -4.51 6.69 10.93
N PRO A 35 -5.30 5.62 11.07
CA PRO A 35 -6.26 5.25 10.04
C PRO A 35 -7.37 6.27 9.80
N TRP A 36 -7.50 7.26 10.68
CA TRP A 36 -8.42 8.39 10.60
C TRP A 36 -7.75 9.71 10.17
N GLN A 37 -6.49 9.68 9.69
CA GLN A 37 -5.80 10.90 9.32
C GLN A 37 -6.28 11.43 7.96
N ILE A 38 -7.01 12.54 8.01
CA ILE A 38 -7.54 13.24 6.85
C ILE A 38 -6.93 14.65 6.82
N ARG A 39 -6.49 15.09 5.65
CA ARG A 39 -6.09 16.47 5.37
C ARG A 39 -6.92 17.01 4.21
N VAL A 40 -7.59 18.12 4.45
CA VAL A 40 -8.36 18.84 3.42
C VAL A 40 -7.59 20.11 3.10
N GLU A 41 -6.93 20.17 1.94
CA GLU A 41 -6.28 21.39 1.46
C GLU A 41 -7.28 22.30 0.76
N SER A 42 -8.18 21.71 -0.03
CA SER A 42 -9.30 22.38 -0.70
C SER A 42 -10.42 21.35 -0.96
N PRO A 43 -11.63 21.77 -1.36
CA PRO A 43 -12.71 20.84 -1.71
C PRO A 43 -12.33 19.82 -2.80
N GLU A 44 -11.39 20.16 -3.67
CA GLU A 44 -10.90 19.31 -4.76
C GLU A 44 -9.67 18.48 -4.38
N LYS A 45 -9.03 18.79 -3.24
CA LYS A 45 -7.80 18.15 -2.79
C LYS A 45 -7.94 17.67 -1.35
N VAL A 46 -8.48 16.46 -1.24
CA VAL A 46 -8.60 15.71 0.01
C VAL A 46 -7.57 14.59 0.01
N GLU A 47 -6.76 14.53 1.06
CA GLU A 47 -5.78 13.49 1.31
C GLU A 47 -6.22 12.65 2.52
N VAL A 48 -6.30 11.33 2.32
CA VAL A 48 -6.63 10.36 3.37
C VAL A 48 -5.46 9.40 3.51
N MET A 49 -4.79 9.44 4.66
CA MET A 49 -3.62 8.61 4.95
C MET A 49 -2.56 8.63 3.82
N GLY A 50 -2.25 9.84 3.33
CA GLY A 50 -1.27 10.03 2.27
C GLY A 50 -1.81 9.81 0.86
N VAL A 51 -3.06 9.38 0.69
CA VAL A 51 -3.71 9.14 -0.60
C VAL A 51 -4.54 10.36 -0.97
N THR A 52 -4.13 11.10 -1.98
CA THR A 52 -4.92 12.19 -2.57
C THR A 52 -6.00 11.61 -3.47
N LEU A 53 -7.27 11.81 -3.10
CA LEU A 53 -8.42 11.30 -3.83
C LEU A 53 -8.47 11.89 -5.25
N GLY A 54 -8.80 11.06 -6.24
CA GLY A 54 -8.87 11.46 -7.65
C GLY A 54 -7.52 11.67 -8.35
N GLN A 55 -6.40 11.74 -7.61
CA GLN A 55 -5.07 11.98 -8.18
C GLN A 55 -4.12 10.79 -8.00
N THR A 56 -4.21 10.09 -6.87
CA THR A 56 -3.33 8.95 -6.60
C THR A 56 -3.70 7.76 -7.47
N THR A 57 -2.73 7.23 -8.21
CA THR A 57 -2.91 6.09 -9.11
C THR A 57 -2.87 4.75 -8.36
N LEU A 58 -3.48 3.71 -8.95
CA LEU A 58 -3.41 2.36 -8.39
C LEU A 58 -1.96 1.85 -8.27
N GLU A 59 -1.09 2.21 -9.20
CA GLU A 59 0.33 1.82 -9.17
C GLU A 59 1.06 2.45 -7.98
N GLN A 60 0.81 3.73 -7.68
CA GLN A 60 1.37 4.38 -6.48
C GLN A 60 0.86 3.73 -5.19
N LEU A 61 -0.42 3.32 -5.15
CA LEU A 61 -0.98 2.57 -4.03
C LEU A 61 -0.30 1.20 -3.88
N ARG A 62 -0.09 0.50 -5.00
CA ARG A 62 0.61 -0.80 -5.03
C ARG A 62 2.02 -0.70 -4.46
N GLN A 63 2.75 0.34 -4.85
CA GLN A 63 4.11 0.60 -4.35
C GLN A 63 4.13 0.91 -2.84
N ARG A 64 3.10 1.58 -2.33
CA ARG A 64 3.04 2.01 -0.93
C ARG A 64 2.48 0.96 0.03
N PHE A 65 1.43 0.26 -0.38
CA PHE A 65 0.63 -0.61 0.50
C PHE A 65 0.74 -2.09 0.15
N GLY A 66 1.48 -2.45 -0.90
CA GLY A 66 1.69 -3.83 -1.32
C GLY A 66 0.84 -4.22 -2.53
N GLN A 67 0.86 -5.50 -2.88
CA GLN A 67 0.24 -5.97 -4.12
C GLN A 67 -1.29 -5.82 -4.12
N VAL A 68 -1.83 -5.62 -5.32
CA VAL A 68 -3.27 -5.70 -5.58
C VAL A 68 -3.64 -7.17 -5.64
N GLU A 69 -4.42 -7.63 -4.68
CA GLU A 69 -4.84 -9.03 -4.59
C GLU A 69 -6.01 -9.35 -5.53
N GLY A 70 -6.80 -8.35 -5.88
CA GLY A 70 -7.92 -8.53 -6.79
C GLY A 70 -8.57 -7.21 -7.19
N ILE A 71 -9.30 -7.25 -8.29
CA ILE A 71 -10.14 -6.16 -8.77
C ILE A 71 -11.51 -6.74 -9.07
N ALA A 72 -12.57 -6.07 -8.63
CA ALA A 72 -13.93 -6.49 -8.87
C ALA A 72 -14.79 -5.33 -9.39
N LEU A 73 -15.65 -5.66 -10.34
CA LEU A 73 -16.67 -4.77 -10.86
C LEU A 73 -17.97 -5.05 -10.08
N PHE A 74 -18.51 -4.03 -9.42
CA PHE A 74 -19.76 -4.11 -8.68
C PHE A 74 -20.84 -3.34 -9.39
N GLN A 75 -22.08 -3.85 -9.33
CA GLN A 75 -23.27 -3.14 -9.76
C GLN A 75 -24.12 -2.84 -8.51
N ASN A 76 -24.48 -1.58 -8.32
CA ASN A 76 -25.38 -1.19 -7.25
C ASN A 76 -26.86 -1.40 -7.63
N PRO A 77 -27.82 -1.31 -6.68
CA PRO A 77 -29.24 -1.49 -6.97
C PRO A 77 -29.82 -0.51 -8.01
N ASN A 78 -29.16 0.64 -8.20
CA ASN A 78 -29.55 1.65 -9.19
C ASN A 78 -28.95 1.37 -10.58
N GLY A 79 -28.30 0.21 -10.76
CA GLY A 79 -27.70 -0.22 -12.01
C GLY A 79 -26.34 0.40 -12.34
N ARG A 80 -25.79 1.26 -11.47
CA ARG A 80 -24.48 1.88 -11.69
C ARG A 80 -23.34 0.95 -11.31
N TYR A 81 -22.25 1.04 -12.07
CA TYR A 81 -21.06 0.24 -11.84
C TYR A 81 -19.98 1.01 -11.05
N SER A 82 -19.23 0.27 -10.21
CA SER A 82 -18.00 0.71 -9.56
C SER A 82 -16.91 -0.34 -9.72
N LEU A 83 -15.67 0.10 -9.90
CA LEU A 83 -14.51 -0.78 -9.99
C LEU A 83 -13.69 -0.65 -8.72
N GLU A 84 -13.59 -1.73 -7.95
CA GLU A 84 -12.90 -1.75 -6.66
C GLU A 84 -11.64 -2.59 -6.75
N ALA A 85 -10.53 -2.05 -6.25
CA ALA A 85 -9.27 -2.77 -6.09
C ALA A 85 -9.05 -3.10 -4.61
N TYR A 86 -8.76 -4.38 -4.36
CA TYR A 86 -8.49 -4.94 -3.05
C TYR A 86 -6.98 -5.05 -2.89
N LEU A 87 -6.42 -4.23 -2.01
CA LEU A 87 -5.00 -4.28 -1.68
C LEU A 87 -4.74 -5.29 -0.57
N GLY A 88 -3.50 -5.76 -0.51
CA GLY A 88 -3.04 -6.69 0.51
C GLY A 88 -3.19 -6.19 1.95
N LYS A 89 -2.84 -7.07 2.89
CA LYS A 89 -2.83 -6.73 4.32
C LYS A 89 -1.86 -5.58 4.59
N VAL A 90 -2.38 -4.48 5.13
CA VAL A 90 -1.59 -3.30 5.54
C VAL A 90 -1.54 -3.27 7.07
N ASN A 91 -0.36 -3.01 7.62
CA ASN A 91 -0.15 -2.77 9.05
C ASN A 91 0.03 -1.28 9.29
N ILE A 92 -0.80 -0.70 10.16
CA ILE A 92 -0.83 0.72 10.51
C ILE A 92 -0.70 0.82 12.03
N GLY A 93 0.53 0.99 12.51
CA GLY A 93 0.82 0.93 13.94
C GLY A 93 0.38 -0.40 14.55
N PRO A 94 -0.45 -0.41 15.62
CA PRO A 94 -0.95 -1.65 16.22
C PRO A 94 -2.12 -2.30 15.46
N LEU A 95 -2.64 -1.64 14.41
CA LEU A 95 -3.79 -2.11 13.66
C LEU A 95 -3.35 -2.81 12.38
N SER A 96 -4.12 -3.82 11.96
CA SER A 96 -3.96 -4.45 10.65
C SER A 96 -5.29 -4.52 9.94
N GLY A 97 -5.28 -4.33 8.63
CA GLY A 97 -6.50 -4.32 7.83
C GLY A 97 -6.21 -4.51 6.35
N ARG A 98 -7.27 -4.40 5.55
CA ARG A 98 -7.19 -4.40 4.09
C ARG A 98 -7.72 -3.08 3.57
N TRP A 99 -7.11 -2.59 2.50
CA TRP A 99 -7.56 -1.41 1.80
C TRP A 99 -8.42 -1.81 0.60
N ILE A 100 -9.55 -1.13 0.47
CA ILE A 100 -10.41 -1.21 -0.70
C ILE A 100 -10.47 0.19 -1.27
N VAL A 101 -10.14 0.34 -2.55
CA VAL A 101 -10.19 1.63 -3.24
C VAL A 101 -11.07 1.54 -4.46
N THR A 102 -11.91 2.55 -4.66
CA THR A 102 -12.72 2.69 -5.88
C THR A 102 -11.90 3.43 -6.93
N LEU A 103 -11.73 2.81 -8.08
CA LEU A 103 -11.01 3.40 -9.21
C LEU A 103 -11.93 4.36 -9.97
N ALA A 104 -11.37 5.50 -10.39
CA ALA A 104 -12.06 6.46 -11.21
C ALA A 104 -12.13 5.97 -12.67
N ALA A 105 -13.35 5.77 -13.18
CA ALA A 105 -13.64 5.45 -14.57
C ALA A 105 -15.06 5.91 -14.91
N SER A 106 -15.31 6.20 -16.18
CA SER A 106 -16.66 6.55 -16.66
C SER A 106 -17.58 5.33 -16.63
N GLN A 107 -18.89 5.55 -16.50
CA GLN A 107 -19.86 4.44 -16.54
C GLN A 107 -19.79 3.67 -17.86
N ALA A 108 -19.54 4.35 -18.99
CA ALA A 108 -19.39 3.71 -20.29
C ALA A 108 -18.18 2.75 -20.33
N GLU A 109 -17.05 3.13 -19.73
CA GLU A 109 -15.88 2.24 -19.61
C GLU A 109 -16.18 1.04 -18.71
N LEU A 110 -16.85 1.27 -17.57
CA LEU A 110 -17.21 0.22 -16.62
C LEU A 110 -18.22 -0.76 -17.21
N GLU A 111 -19.22 -0.27 -17.93
CA GLU A 111 -20.17 -1.09 -18.69
C GLU A 111 -19.47 -1.91 -19.77
N ALA A 112 -18.48 -1.33 -20.46
CA ALA A 112 -17.70 -2.07 -21.46
C ALA A 112 -16.89 -3.22 -20.82
N LEU A 113 -16.43 -3.07 -19.58
CA LEU A 113 -15.74 -4.13 -18.84
C LEU A 113 -16.66 -5.31 -18.52
N THR A 114 -17.96 -5.10 -18.34
CA THR A 114 -18.92 -6.19 -18.05
C THR A 114 -18.88 -7.29 -19.11
N ARG A 115 -18.73 -6.92 -20.39
CA ARG A 115 -18.66 -7.85 -21.54
C ARG A 115 -17.46 -8.79 -21.49
N ARG A 116 -16.42 -8.43 -20.74
CA ARG A 116 -15.18 -9.20 -20.59
C ARG A 116 -15.00 -9.75 -19.18
N SER A 117 -15.95 -9.49 -18.29
CA SER A 117 -15.89 -9.90 -16.89
C SER A 117 -16.47 -11.30 -16.72
N ILE A 118 -15.84 -12.10 -15.85
CA ILE A 118 -16.40 -13.39 -15.43
C ILE A 118 -17.33 -13.12 -14.26
N LYS A 119 -18.62 -13.39 -14.43
CA LYS A 119 -19.61 -13.21 -13.36
C LYS A 119 -19.35 -14.24 -12.26
N ARG A 120 -18.88 -13.79 -11.10
CA ARG A 120 -18.77 -14.66 -9.92
C ARG A 120 -20.15 -14.77 -9.26
N ILE A 121 -20.75 -15.95 -9.31
CA ILE A 121 -21.97 -16.25 -8.56
C ILE A 121 -21.52 -16.60 -7.14
N LYS A 122 -22.08 -15.90 -6.14
CA LYS A 122 -21.85 -16.25 -4.74
C LYS A 122 -22.58 -17.57 -4.47
N THR A 123 -21.84 -18.66 -4.33
CA THR A 123 -22.38 -19.90 -3.76
C THR A 123 -22.47 -19.68 -2.26
N GLU A 124 -23.68 -19.77 -1.71
CA GLU A 124 -23.93 -19.70 -0.26
C GLU A 124 -23.38 -20.93 0.48
#